data_AF-A0A9Q1GEX0-F1
#
_entry.id   AF-A0A9Q1GEX0-F1
#
_cell.length_a   1.000
_cell.length_b   1.000
_cell.length_c   1.000
_cell.angle_alpha   90.00
_cell.angle_beta   90.00
_cell.angle_gamma   90.00
#
_symmetry.space_group_name_H-M   'P 1'
#
loop_
_entity.id
_entity.type
_entity.pdbx_description
1 polymer ?
#
loop_
_entity_poly.entity_id
_entity_poly.type
_entity_poly.pdbx_seq_one_letter_code
_entity_poly.pdbx_strand_id
1 'polypeptide(L)'
;MSLKEHLEKYRDVDEDELLKKLSDEELRKLEDELDELDQDDPHLPAGLRQKDQTKKPPTGTFQRDTLLAHLEKEAKEHPDKQDPVPYTGQKRGKAWVPQQKMMTLVREKVTLEPELEEALSVANDAELCDIAAILGMHTLMSTQQYYEALSSSTIVSKQGLNSVIQCTQYKPVPDEQPNSTDVEDTLQRIRRNDPDLREVNLNNIQNIPVLTP
;
A
#
# COMPACT_ATOMS: atom_id res chain seq x y z
N MET A 1 -15.97 30.00 33.36
CA MET A 1 -14.95 29.34 34.22
C MET A 1 -13.93 28.74 33.29
N SER A 2 -12.72 29.27 33.29
CA SER A 2 -11.60 28.74 32.51
C SER A 2 -11.23 27.34 33.01
N LEU A 3 -10.82 26.42 32.12
CA LEU A 3 -10.31 25.08 32.50
C LEU A 3 -9.25 25.18 33.62
N LYS A 4 -8.44 26.24 33.61
CA LYS A 4 -7.43 26.54 34.63
C LYS A 4 -8.02 26.79 36.02
N GLU A 5 -9.16 27.50 36.12
CA GLU A 5 -9.83 27.79 37.39
C GLU A 5 -10.48 26.53 38.01
N HIS A 6 -10.83 25.54 37.20
CA HIS A 6 -11.29 24.24 37.68
C HIS A 6 -10.15 23.36 38.18
N LEU A 7 -8.96 23.45 37.57
CA LEU A 7 -7.77 22.68 37.95
C LEU A 7 -7.11 23.19 39.23
N GLU A 8 -7.20 24.50 39.53
CA GLU A 8 -6.67 25.07 40.78
C GLU A 8 -7.26 24.41 42.03
N LYS A 9 -8.52 23.92 41.97
CA LYS A 9 -9.17 23.20 43.08
C LYS A 9 -8.52 21.86 43.40
N TYR A 10 -7.82 21.27 42.44
CA TYR A 10 -7.16 19.97 42.57
C TYR A 10 -5.66 20.10 42.85
N ARG A 11 -5.11 21.33 42.89
CA ARG A 11 -3.67 21.59 43.03
C ARG A 11 -3.09 21.15 44.38
N ASP A 12 -3.90 21.23 45.43
CA ASP A 12 -3.49 20.93 46.81
C ASP A 12 -4.07 19.60 47.32
N VAL A 13 -4.63 18.77 46.43
CA VAL A 13 -5.15 17.45 46.80
C VAL A 13 -3.98 16.49 46.97
N ASP A 14 -3.94 15.78 48.09
CA ASP A 14 -2.96 14.72 48.34
C ASP A 14 -3.32 13.48 47.48
N GLU A 15 -2.59 13.33 46.38
CA GLU A 15 -2.75 12.23 45.43
C GLU A 15 -2.51 10.86 46.08
N ASP A 16 -1.53 10.76 47.00
CA ASP A 16 -1.18 9.51 47.67
C ASP A 16 -2.26 9.05 48.65
N GLU A 17 -2.93 9.99 49.34
CA GLU A 17 -4.05 9.68 50.21
C GLU A 17 -5.28 9.21 49.41
N LEU A 18 -5.51 9.80 48.23
CA LEU A 18 -6.59 9.42 47.33
C LEU A 18 -6.37 8.01 46.75
N LEU A 19 -5.14 7.71 46.32
CA LEU A 19 -4.75 6.40 45.80
C LEU A 19 -4.88 5.29 46.86
N LYS A 20 -4.58 5.57 48.13
CA LYS A 20 -4.75 4.60 49.23
C LYS A 20 -6.21 4.30 49.57
N LYS A 21 -7.14 5.21 49.25
CA LYS A 21 -8.59 5.04 49.50
C LYS A 21 -9.30 4.22 48.43
N LEU A 22 -8.69 4.08 47.25
CA LEU A 22 -9.22 3.27 46.16
C LEU A 22 -9.07 1.78 46.49
N SER A 23 -10.09 1.01 46.17
CA SER A 23 -10.03 -0.45 46.26
C SER A 23 -9.18 -1.04 45.13
N ASP A 24 -8.66 -2.26 45.32
CA ASP A 24 -7.86 -2.97 44.31
C ASP A 24 -8.58 -3.09 42.94
N GLU A 25 -9.91 -3.16 42.95
CA GLU A 25 -10.73 -3.21 41.74
C GLU A 25 -10.82 -1.86 41.03
N GLU A 26 -10.84 -0.76 41.77
CA GLU A 26 -10.89 0.60 41.21
C GLU A 26 -9.51 1.04 40.73
N LEU A 27 -8.45 0.65 41.42
CA LEU A 27 -7.07 0.82 40.96
C LEU A 27 -6.84 0.12 39.62
N ARG A 28 -7.34 -1.12 39.47
CA ARG A 28 -7.27 -1.85 38.18
C ARG A 28 -8.04 -1.17 37.06
N LYS A 29 -9.20 -0.58 37.35
CA LYS A 29 -9.97 0.18 36.34
C LYS A 29 -9.24 1.46 35.92
N LEU A 30 -8.62 2.15 36.87
CA LEU A 30 -7.79 3.31 36.57
C LEU A 30 -6.58 2.94 35.71
N GLU A 31 -5.93 1.81 36.00
CA GLU A 31 -4.86 1.24 35.15
C GLU A 31 -5.38 0.92 33.73
N ASP A 32 -6.53 0.25 33.62
CA ASP A 32 -7.18 -0.04 32.33
C ASP A 32 -7.54 1.25 31.54
N GLU A 33 -8.02 2.30 32.20
CA GLU A 33 -8.34 3.60 31.59
C GLU A 33 -7.08 4.39 31.18
N LEU A 34 -5.99 4.29 31.96
CA LEU A 34 -4.72 4.92 31.65
C LEU A 34 -4.08 4.29 30.39
N ASP A 35 -4.19 2.97 30.23
CA ASP A 35 -3.74 2.24 29.04
C ASP A 35 -4.50 2.62 27.76
N GLU A 36 -5.76 3.08 27.89
CA GLU A 36 -6.58 3.55 26.76
C GLU A 36 -6.29 5.02 26.41
N LEU A 37 -5.76 5.79 27.35
CA LEU A 37 -5.43 7.19 27.19
C LEU A 37 -4.00 7.34 26.64
N ASP A 38 -3.95 7.45 25.31
CA ASP A 38 -2.81 7.86 24.49
C ASP A 38 -1.74 6.78 24.21
N GLN A 39 -2.07 5.90 23.26
CA GLN A 39 -1.14 4.92 22.66
C GLN A 39 0.13 5.57 22.08
N ASP A 40 0.10 6.88 21.84
CA ASP A 40 1.19 7.65 21.24
C ASP A 40 2.05 8.42 22.26
N ASP A 41 1.85 8.29 23.59
CA ASP A 41 2.66 9.00 24.62
C ASP A 41 4.17 8.81 24.41
N PRO A 42 4.92 9.83 23.97
CA PRO A 42 6.37 9.78 23.70
C PRO A 42 7.23 9.32 24.89
N HIS A 43 6.71 9.41 26.12
CA HIS A 43 7.42 9.03 27.33
C HIS A 43 7.34 7.53 27.65
N LEU A 44 6.40 6.79 27.04
CA LEU A 44 6.32 5.34 27.21
C LEU A 44 7.19 4.58 26.18
N PRO A 45 7.99 3.58 26.63
CA PRO A 45 8.67 2.64 25.73
C PRO A 45 7.70 1.94 24.79
N ALA A 46 8.10 1.70 23.54
CA ALA A 46 7.23 1.12 22.51
C ALA A 46 6.54 -0.20 22.92
N GLY A 47 7.22 -1.05 23.68
CA GLY A 47 6.65 -2.31 24.18
C GLY A 47 5.57 -2.14 25.25
N LEU A 48 5.52 -0.99 25.94
CA LEU A 48 4.52 -0.67 26.96
C LEU A 48 3.33 0.12 26.40
N ARG A 49 3.40 0.58 25.15
CA ARG A 49 2.28 1.21 24.44
C ARG A 49 1.25 0.19 23.97
N GLN A 50 1.67 -1.07 23.81
CA GLN A 50 0.82 -2.14 23.34
C GLN A 50 0.29 -2.95 24.53
N LYS A 51 -1.02 -2.88 24.77
CA LYS A 51 -1.69 -3.66 25.82
C LYS A 51 -1.48 -5.16 25.63
N ASP A 52 -1.19 -5.85 26.73
CA ASP A 52 -1.19 -7.31 26.75
C ASP A 52 -2.61 -7.83 26.46
N GLN A 53 -2.78 -8.50 25.32
CA GLN A 53 -4.09 -8.99 24.87
C GLN A 53 -4.62 -10.14 25.72
N THR A 54 -3.82 -10.69 26.64
CA THR A 54 -4.25 -11.80 27.48
C THR A 54 -3.68 -11.69 28.89
N LYS A 55 -4.51 -12.02 29.90
CA LYS A 55 -4.10 -12.20 31.30
C LYS A 55 -3.45 -13.56 31.57
N LYS A 56 -3.19 -14.36 30.52
CA LYS A 56 -2.70 -15.74 30.65
C LYS A 56 -1.16 -15.70 30.68
N PRO A 57 -0.52 -16.44 31.59
CA PRO A 57 0.93 -16.56 31.58
C PRO A 57 1.40 -17.27 30.29
N PRO A 58 2.61 -16.98 29.80
CA PRO A 58 3.14 -17.62 28.60
C PRO A 58 3.30 -19.12 28.82
N THR A 59 2.72 -19.93 27.93
CA THR A 59 2.66 -21.39 28.04
C THR A 59 3.91 -22.12 27.50
N GLY A 60 5.04 -21.43 27.35
CA GLY A 60 6.28 -22.00 26.81
C GLY A 60 6.34 -21.99 25.28
N THR A 61 6.99 -22.98 24.68
CA THR A 61 7.18 -23.08 23.22
C THR A 61 5.85 -23.36 22.50
N PHE A 62 5.67 -22.75 21.32
CA PHE A 62 4.46 -22.89 20.51
C PHE A 62 4.18 -24.35 20.13
N GLN A 63 3.01 -24.86 20.53
CA GLN A 63 2.51 -26.19 20.17
C GLN A 63 1.38 -26.05 19.16
N ARG A 64 1.67 -26.37 17.89
CA ARG A 64 0.72 -26.19 16.79
C ARG A 64 -0.50 -27.11 16.90
N ASP A 65 -0.29 -28.38 17.23
CA ASP A 65 -1.35 -29.40 17.21
C ASP A 65 -2.42 -29.16 18.27
N THR A 66 -2.01 -28.69 19.45
CA THR A 66 -2.94 -28.33 20.53
C THR A 66 -3.77 -27.10 20.19
N LEU A 67 -3.17 -26.10 19.52
CA LEU A 67 -3.90 -24.94 19.02
C LEU A 67 -4.93 -25.34 17.95
N LEU A 68 -4.55 -26.18 16.99
CA LEU A 68 -5.46 -26.64 15.95
C LEU A 68 -6.65 -27.41 16.54
N ALA A 69 -6.40 -28.32 17.48
CA ALA A 69 -7.46 -29.06 18.16
C ALA A 69 -8.41 -28.13 18.95
N HIS A 70 -7.87 -27.06 19.56
CA HIS A 70 -8.70 -26.06 20.24
C HIS A 70 -9.59 -25.29 19.26
N LEU A 71 -9.02 -24.82 18.15
CA LEU A 71 -9.76 -24.08 17.12
C LEU A 71 -10.82 -24.95 16.44
N GLU A 72 -10.53 -26.22 16.16
CA GLU A 72 -11.52 -27.15 15.62
C GLU A 72 -12.68 -27.37 16.59
N LYS A 73 -12.38 -27.51 17.88
CA LYS A 73 -13.40 -27.64 18.92
C LYS A 73 -14.27 -26.38 19.02
N GLU A 74 -13.64 -25.21 19.05
CA GLU A 74 -14.33 -23.92 19.11
C GLU A 74 -15.22 -23.71 17.88
N ALA A 75 -14.70 -23.97 16.67
CA ALA A 75 -15.47 -23.85 15.44
C ALA A 75 -16.67 -24.81 15.40
N LYS A 76 -16.54 -26.01 15.99
CA LYS A 76 -17.62 -26.99 16.05
C LYS A 76 -18.68 -26.68 17.09
N GLU A 77 -18.29 -26.00 18.18
CA GLU A 77 -19.18 -25.58 19.26
C GLU A 77 -19.87 -24.23 18.96
N HIS A 78 -19.29 -23.42 18.07
CA HIS A 78 -19.85 -22.13 17.71
C HIS A 78 -21.19 -22.31 16.95
N PRO A 79 -22.32 -21.85 17.51
CA PRO A 79 -23.63 -22.03 16.87
C PRO A 79 -23.78 -21.10 15.67
N ASP A 80 -24.57 -21.56 14.68
CA ASP A 80 -24.99 -20.71 13.58
C ASP A 80 -25.84 -19.55 14.11
N LYS A 81 -25.48 -18.32 13.72
CA LYS A 81 -26.29 -17.15 14.03
C LYS A 81 -27.58 -17.22 13.23
N GLN A 82 -28.72 -17.30 13.91
CA GLN A 82 -30.01 -17.23 13.25
C GLN A 82 -30.26 -15.79 12.78
N ASP A 83 -30.24 -15.58 11.46
CA ASP A 83 -30.63 -14.30 10.89
C ASP A 83 -32.13 -14.09 11.08
N PRO A 84 -32.57 -12.98 11.72
CA PRO A 84 -33.99 -12.71 11.95
C PRO A 84 -34.78 -12.52 10.65
N VAL A 85 -34.10 -12.23 9.54
CA VAL A 85 -34.68 -12.15 8.21
C VAL A 85 -33.74 -12.87 7.24
N PRO A 86 -34.12 -14.04 6.69
CA PRO A 86 -33.30 -14.71 5.70
C PRO A 86 -33.20 -13.86 4.43
N TYR A 87 -32.02 -13.82 3.81
CA TYR A 87 -31.83 -13.15 2.53
C TYR A 87 -32.69 -13.81 1.45
N THR A 88 -33.72 -13.11 0.97
CA THR A 88 -34.69 -13.63 0.00
C THR A 88 -34.29 -13.41 -1.47
N GLY A 89 -33.17 -12.73 -1.74
CA GLY A 89 -32.73 -12.40 -3.11
C GLY A 89 -33.64 -11.44 -3.88
N GLN A 90 -34.70 -10.92 -3.26
CA GLN A 90 -35.66 -10.03 -3.91
C GLN A 90 -35.06 -8.63 -4.09
N LYS A 91 -34.90 -8.20 -5.35
CA LYS A 91 -34.51 -6.82 -5.68
C LYS A 91 -35.69 -5.88 -5.41
N ARG A 92 -35.68 -5.19 -4.27
CA ARG A 92 -36.70 -4.20 -3.90
C ARG A 92 -36.58 -2.87 -4.66
N GLY A 93 -35.40 -2.59 -5.21
CA GLY A 93 -35.14 -1.38 -6.00
C GLY A 93 -35.48 -1.60 -7.48
N LYS A 94 -35.90 -0.53 -8.16
CA LYS A 94 -35.96 -0.53 -9.62
C LYS A 94 -34.54 -0.70 -10.15
N ALA A 95 -34.35 -1.61 -11.11
CA ALA A 95 -33.08 -1.70 -11.82
C ALA A 95 -32.80 -0.33 -12.46
N TRP A 96 -31.62 0.23 -12.17
CA TRP A 96 -31.21 1.47 -12.78
C TRP A 96 -31.14 1.28 -14.29
N VAL A 97 -31.94 2.06 -15.02
CA VAL A 97 -31.86 2.14 -16.47
C VAL A 97 -30.96 3.32 -16.78
N PRO A 98 -29.85 3.14 -17.53
CA PRO A 98 -29.02 4.26 -17.94
C PRO A 98 -29.88 5.29 -18.64
N GLN A 99 -29.96 6.48 -18.06
CA GLN A 99 -30.56 7.60 -18.77
C GLN A 99 -29.65 7.88 -19.96
N GLN A 100 -30.20 7.65 -21.15
CA GLN A 100 -29.63 8.15 -22.38
C GLN A 100 -29.75 9.66 -22.30
N LYS A 101 -28.79 10.30 -21.61
CA LYS A 101 -28.55 11.72 -21.81
C LYS A 101 -28.35 11.82 -23.31
N MET A 102 -29.32 12.44 -24.01
CA MET A 102 -28.95 13.19 -25.18
C MET A 102 -27.97 14.22 -24.63
N MET A 103 -26.68 13.85 -24.62
CA MET A 103 -25.67 14.86 -24.76
C MET A 103 -26.02 15.44 -26.13
N THR A 104 -26.80 16.51 -26.14
CA THR A 104 -26.47 17.59 -27.04
C THR A 104 -25.03 17.89 -26.65
N LEU A 105 -24.12 17.20 -27.31
CA LEU A 105 -22.73 17.59 -27.39
C LEU A 105 -22.86 18.95 -28.05
N VAL A 106 -23.04 19.99 -27.24
CA VAL A 106 -22.50 21.28 -27.59
C VAL A 106 -21.01 20.98 -27.62
N ARG A 107 -20.57 20.45 -28.76
CA ARG A 107 -19.21 20.53 -29.21
C ARG A 107 -19.08 22.01 -29.42
N GLU A 108 -18.88 22.73 -28.34
CA GLU A 108 -18.32 24.05 -28.37
C GLU A 108 -17.00 23.80 -29.07
N LYS A 109 -17.02 23.96 -30.41
CA LYS A 109 -15.80 23.99 -31.18
C LYS A 109 -15.09 25.16 -30.55
N VAL A 110 -14.09 24.86 -29.74
CA VAL A 110 -13.19 25.86 -29.21
C VAL A 110 -12.54 26.43 -30.46
N THR A 111 -13.11 27.50 -31.00
CA THR A 111 -12.57 28.24 -32.12
C THR A 111 -11.42 29.01 -31.53
N LEU A 112 -10.21 28.50 -31.73
CA LEU A 112 -9.01 29.23 -31.41
C LEU A 112 -8.93 30.45 -32.33
N GLU A 113 -8.22 31.47 -31.87
CA GLU A 113 -7.87 32.58 -32.76
C GLU A 113 -7.06 32.01 -33.94
N PRO A 114 -7.27 32.51 -35.16
CA PRO A 114 -6.68 31.93 -36.38
C PRO A 114 -5.15 31.85 -36.30
N GLU A 115 -4.51 32.81 -35.64
CA GLU A 115 -3.06 32.83 -35.41
C GLU A 115 -2.58 31.69 -34.50
N LEU A 116 -3.38 31.33 -33.49
CA LEU A 116 -3.06 30.26 -32.54
C LEU A 116 -3.29 28.87 -33.15
N GLU A 117 -4.32 28.71 -33.97
CA GLU A 117 -4.58 27.47 -34.72
C GLU A 117 -3.46 27.18 -35.73
N GLU A 118 -3.01 28.21 -36.46
CA GLU A 118 -1.87 28.10 -37.37
C GLU A 118 -0.58 27.74 -36.62
N ALA A 119 -0.28 28.43 -35.52
CA ALA A 119 0.90 28.14 -34.70
C ALA A 119 0.90 26.71 -34.13
N LEU A 120 -0.24 26.22 -33.65
CA LEU A 120 -0.37 24.84 -33.16
C LEU A 120 -0.24 23.80 -34.27
N SER A 121 -0.63 24.13 -35.51
CA SER A 121 -0.50 23.23 -36.67
C SER A 121 0.93 23.13 -37.19
N VAL A 122 1.74 24.17 -36.97
CA VAL A 122 3.14 24.28 -37.41
C VAL A 122 4.12 23.81 -36.33
N ALA A 123 3.74 23.86 -35.05
CA ALA A 123 4.58 23.47 -33.92
C ALA A 123 5.08 22.02 -34.04
N ASN A 124 6.35 21.81 -33.71
CA ASN A 124 6.95 20.47 -33.68
C ASN A 124 6.54 19.70 -32.42
N ASP A 125 6.63 18.36 -32.45
CA ASP A 125 6.25 17.49 -31.32
C ASP A 125 6.97 17.84 -30.01
N ALA A 126 8.22 18.33 -30.10
CA ALA A 126 8.98 18.80 -28.95
C ALA A 126 8.38 20.08 -28.33
N GLU A 127 7.98 21.05 -29.17
CA GLU A 127 7.37 22.30 -28.72
C GLU A 127 5.98 22.06 -28.13
N LEU A 128 5.21 21.13 -28.71
CA LEU A 128 3.94 20.68 -28.16
C LEU A 128 4.12 20.02 -26.79
N CYS A 129 5.18 19.24 -26.61
CA CYS A 129 5.52 18.63 -25.32
C CYS A 129 5.86 19.69 -24.27
N ASP A 130 6.65 20.70 -24.63
CA ASP A 130 7.01 21.81 -23.75
C ASP A 130 5.78 22.65 -23.36
N ILE A 131 4.89 22.94 -24.32
CA ILE A 131 3.62 23.62 -24.06
C ILE A 131 2.77 22.79 -23.07
N ALA A 132 2.65 21.48 -23.31
CA ALA A 132 1.91 20.57 -22.42
C ALA A 132 2.53 20.48 -21.01
N ALA A 133 3.85 20.55 -20.91
CA ALA A 133 4.56 20.57 -19.64
C ALA A 133 4.28 21.87 -18.86
N ILE A 134 4.36 23.03 -19.52
CA ILE A 134 4.05 24.34 -18.93
C ILE A 134 2.59 24.42 -18.49
N LEU A 135 1.66 23.89 -19.30
CA LEU A 135 0.23 23.86 -18.96
C LEU A 135 -0.11 22.84 -17.86
N GLY A 136 0.82 21.98 -17.45
CA GLY A 136 0.57 20.94 -16.44
C GLY A 136 -0.27 19.76 -16.93
N MET A 137 -0.38 19.54 -18.24
CA MET A 137 -1.21 18.48 -18.84
C MET A 137 -0.71 17.06 -18.49
N HIS A 138 0.55 16.90 -18.12
CA HIS A 138 1.13 15.62 -17.67
C HIS A 138 0.44 15.07 -16.41
N THR A 139 -0.18 15.93 -15.58
CA THR A 139 -0.95 15.53 -14.39
C THR A 139 -2.24 14.80 -14.74
N LEU A 140 -2.72 14.95 -15.97
CA LEU A 140 -3.91 14.29 -16.49
C LEU A 140 -3.60 12.92 -17.11
N MET A 141 -2.32 12.56 -17.22
CA MET A 141 -1.86 11.27 -17.71
C MET A 141 -1.74 10.28 -16.55
N SER A 142 -1.99 9.00 -16.82
CA SER A 142 -1.66 7.95 -15.84
C SER A 142 -0.14 7.84 -15.67
N THR A 143 0.30 7.38 -14.50
CA THR A 143 1.72 7.16 -14.19
C THR A 143 2.43 6.31 -15.24
N GLN A 144 1.76 5.29 -15.78
CA GLN A 144 2.31 4.45 -16.85
C GLN A 144 2.52 5.23 -18.15
N GLN A 145 1.50 5.97 -18.60
CA GLN A 145 1.57 6.75 -19.84
C GLN A 145 2.65 7.84 -19.77
N TYR A 146 2.87 8.42 -18.58
CA TYR A 146 3.93 9.39 -18.34
C TYR A 146 5.33 8.78 -18.56
N TYR A 147 5.62 7.64 -17.94
CA TYR A 147 6.93 6.98 -18.11
C TYR A 147 7.15 6.42 -19.52
N GLU A 148 6.09 5.90 -20.17
CA GLU A 148 6.20 5.45 -21.55
C GLU A 148 6.49 6.62 -22.50
N ALA A 149 5.86 7.78 -22.31
CA ALA A 149 6.11 9.00 -23.08
C ALA A 149 7.52 9.59 -22.85
N LEU A 150 8.06 9.46 -21.62
CA LEU A 150 9.47 9.82 -21.35
C LEU A 150 10.45 8.92 -22.10
N SER A 151 10.13 7.64 -22.21
CA SER A 151 11.00 6.64 -22.85
C SER A 151 10.87 6.58 -24.38
N SER A 152 9.74 7.04 -24.93
CA SER A 152 9.37 6.90 -26.33
C SER A 152 8.81 8.20 -26.87
N SER A 153 9.37 8.68 -27.99
CA SER A 153 8.85 9.84 -28.74
C SER A 153 7.55 9.53 -29.50
N THR A 154 6.89 8.40 -29.26
CA THR A 154 5.67 7.97 -29.94
C THR A 154 4.45 8.10 -29.03
N ILE A 155 3.35 8.66 -29.53
CA ILE A 155 2.09 8.81 -28.79
C ILE A 155 1.54 7.44 -28.38
N VAL A 156 1.65 7.11 -27.09
CA VAL A 156 1.36 5.76 -26.55
C VAL A 156 -0.13 5.52 -26.28
N SER A 157 -0.94 6.59 -26.18
CA SER A 157 -2.38 6.48 -25.97
C SER A 157 -3.15 7.46 -26.85
N LYS A 158 -4.06 6.92 -27.68
CA LYS A 158 -5.06 7.70 -28.44
C LYS A 158 -6.39 7.80 -27.71
N GLN A 159 -6.49 7.22 -26.52
CA GLN A 159 -7.70 7.27 -25.72
C GLN A 159 -7.76 8.64 -25.02
N GLY A 160 -8.81 9.41 -25.29
CA GLY A 160 -8.97 10.74 -24.70
C GLY A 160 -9.08 10.72 -23.18
N LEU A 161 -9.09 11.91 -22.57
CA LEU A 161 -9.11 12.14 -21.12
C LEU A 161 -10.32 11.51 -20.39
N ASN A 162 -11.37 11.11 -21.12
CA ASN A 162 -12.55 10.43 -20.58
C ASN A 162 -12.44 8.89 -20.61
N SER A 163 -11.24 8.34 -20.76
CA SER A 163 -11.03 6.89 -20.79
C SER A 163 -11.02 6.28 -19.39
N VAL A 164 -11.58 5.06 -19.27
CA VAL A 164 -11.52 4.30 -18.02
C VAL A 164 -10.09 3.83 -17.82
N ILE A 165 -9.43 4.30 -16.75
CA ILE A 165 -8.09 3.87 -16.36
C ILE A 165 -8.15 2.38 -16.02
N GLN A 166 -7.47 1.55 -16.82
CA GLN A 166 -7.33 0.12 -16.56
C GLN A 166 -6.08 -0.13 -15.71
N CYS A 167 -6.13 -1.18 -14.89
CA CYS A 167 -4.97 -1.63 -14.14
C CYS A 167 -3.86 -2.08 -15.11
N THR A 168 -2.62 -1.76 -14.78
CA THR A 168 -1.44 -2.13 -15.59
C THR A 168 -1.36 -3.64 -15.73
N GLN A 169 -1.42 -4.16 -16.96
CA GLN A 169 -1.24 -5.60 -17.19
C GLN A 169 0.23 -5.95 -16.92
N TYR A 170 0.47 -6.95 -16.07
CA TYR A 170 1.81 -7.46 -15.82
C TYR A 170 2.39 -8.02 -17.12
N LYS A 171 3.50 -7.44 -17.60
CA LYS A 171 4.26 -8.01 -18.71
C LYS A 171 4.96 -9.25 -18.15
N PRO A 172 4.62 -10.48 -18.59
CA PRO A 172 5.31 -11.66 -18.12
C PRO A 172 6.79 -11.51 -18.46
N VAL A 173 7.64 -11.54 -17.42
CA VAL A 173 9.09 -11.57 -17.62
C VAL A 173 9.40 -12.92 -18.26
N PRO A 174 9.99 -12.96 -19.48
CA PRO A 174 10.43 -14.22 -20.05
C PRO A 174 11.41 -14.90 -19.09
N ASP A 175 11.22 -16.19 -18.83
CA ASP A 175 12.17 -16.96 -18.04
C ASP A 175 13.53 -16.91 -18.75
N GLU A 176 14.50 -16.24 -18.12
CA GLU A 176 15.87 -16.19 -18.64
C GLU A 176 16.45 -17.60 -18.61
N GLN A 177 17.10 -18.00 -19.71
CA GLN A 177 17.79 -19.29 -19.75
C GLN A 177 18.89 -19.31 -18.69
N PRO A 178 19.10 -20.44 -17.98
CA PRO A 178 20.16 -20.55 -17.00
C PRO A 178 21.52 -20.22 -17.63
N ASN A 179 22.33 -19.44 -16.92
CA ASN A 179 23.66 -19.05 -17.39
C ASN A 179 24.51 -20.30 -17.65
N SER A 180 24.93 -20.47 -18.90
CA SER A 180 25.69 -21.64 -19.38
C SER A 180 27.22 -21.49 -19.22
N THR A 181 27.66 -20.41 -18.56
CA THR A 181 29.08 -20.13 -18.34
C THR A 181 29.72 -21.20 -17.46
N ASP A 182 30.77 -21.86 -17.96
CA ASP A 182 31.59 -22.82 -17.21
C ASP A 182 32.56 -22.09 -16.27
N VAL A 183 32.38 -22.28 -14.97
CA VAL A 183 33.17 -21.63 -13.91
C VAL A 183 34.63 -22.08 -13.95
N GLU A 184 34.91 -23.35 -14.22
CA GLU A 184 36.28 -23.89 -14.16
C GLU A 184 37.09 -23.45 -15.38
N ASP A 185 36.50 -23.50 -16.57
CA ASP A 185 37.18 -23.04 -17.79
C ASP A 185 37.43 -21.53 -17.76
N THR A 186 36.43 -20.75 -17.32
CA THR A 186 36.60 -19.30 -17.17
C THR A 186 37.69 -18.96 -16.14
N LEU A 187 37.73 -19.66 -15.00
CA LEU A 187 38.79 -19.47 -14.01
C LEU A 187 40.19 -19.78 -14.57
N GLN A 188 40.31 -20.83 -15.39
CA GLN A 188 41.58 -21.17 -16.04
C GLN A 188 42.02 -20.11 -17.05
N ARG A 189 41.10 -19.57 -17.85
CA ARG A 189 41.39 -18.49 -18.81
C ARG A 189 41.80 -17.19 -18.11
N ILE A 190 41.15 -16.85 -17.00
CA ILE A 190 41.54 -15.71 -16.16
C ILE A 190 42.97 -15.91 -15.61
N ARG A 191 43.28 -17.10 -15.09
CA ARG A 191 44.64 -17.42 -14.58
C ARG A 191 45.72 -17.36 -15.66
N ARG A 192 45.36 -17.70 -16.91
CA ARG A 192 46.27 -17.63 -18.07
C ARG A 192 46.33 -16.24 -18.71
N ASN A 193 45.57 -15.28 -18.19
CA ASN A 193 45.45 -13.92 -18.71
C ASN A 193 45.13 -13.88 -20.21
N ASP A 194 44.09 -14.62 -20.58
CA ASP A 194 43.62 -14.74 -21.96
C ASP A 194 43.11 -13.37 -22.51
N PRO A 195 43.72 -12.82 -23.59
CA PRO A 195 43.33 -11.53 -24.15
C PRO A 195 41.95 -11.52 -24.82
N ASP A 196 41.39 -12.69 -25.15
CA ASP A 196 40.07 -12.81 -25.78
C ASP A 196 38.93 -12.76 -24.74
N LEU A 197 39.23 -12.99 -23.46
CA LEU A 197 38.26 -12.95 -22.38
C LEU A 197 38.08 -11.50 -21.85
N ARG A 198 37.09 -10.79 -22.40
CA ARG A 198 36.82 -9.38 -22.04
C ARG A 198 35.77 -9.20 -20.96
N GLU A 199 34.80 -10.10 -20.92
CA GLU A 199 33.66 -10.03 -20.01
C GLU A 199 33.43 -11.40 -19.38
N VAL A 200 33.21 -11.41 -18.07
CA VAL A 200 32.95 -12.63 -17.29
C VAL A 200 31.63 -12.45 -16.56
N ASN A 201 30.60 -13.19 -16.98
CA ASN A 201 29.27 -13.15 -16.36
C ASN A 201 29.07 -14.36 -15.46
N LEU A 202 29.15 -14.16 -14.14
CA LEU A 202 28.92 -15.20 -13.13
C LEU A 202 27.52 -15.12 -12.48
N ASN A 203 26.61 -14.31 -13.03
CA ASN A 203 25.29 -14.13 -12.46
C ASN A 203 24.48 -15.43 -12.58
N ASN A 204 23.72 -15.76 -11.53
CA ASN A 204 22.73 -16.84 -11.49
C ASN A 204 23.26 -18.25 -11.87
N ILE A 205 24.55 -18.54 -11.66
CA ILE A 205 25.12 -19.88 -11.87
C ILE A 205 24.82 -20.78 -10.66
N GLN A 206 24.17 -21.92 -10.89
CA GLN A 206 23.73 -22.85 -9.83
C GLN A 206 24.88 -23.59 -9.13
N ASN A 207 26.04 -23.71 -9.79
CA ASN A 207 27.14 -24.60 -9.39
C ASN A 207 28.28 -23.90 -8.64
N ILE A 208 28.05 -22.74 -8.03
CA ILE A 208 29.11 -22.06 -7.25
C ILE A 208 29.12 -22.62 -5.82
N PRO A 209 30.19 -23.31 -5.38
CA PRO A 209 30.28 -23.81 -4.02
C PRO A 209 30.40 -22.64 -3.04
N VAL A 210 29.39 -22.49 -2.18
CA VAL A 210 29.45 -21.53 -1.06
C VAL A 210 30.18 -22.23 0.09
N LEU A 211 31.25 -21.64 0.60
CA LEU A 211 31.83 -22.06 1.87
C LEU A 211 30.84 -21.69 2.98
N THR A 212 30.01 -22.63 3.39
CA THR A 212 29.20 -22.51 4.60
C THR A 212 30.13 -22.54 5.81
N PRO A 213 30.14 -21.49 6.67
CA PRO A 213 30.90 -21.49 7.92
C PRO A 213 30.37 -22.53 8.92
#